data_AF-A0A355YPF4-F1
#
_entry.id   AF-A0A355YPF4-F1
#
_cell.length_a   1.000
_cell.length_b   1.000
_cell.length_c   1.000
_cell.angle_alpha   90.00
_cell.angle_beta   90.00
_cell.angle_gamma   90.00
#
_symmetry.space_group_name_H-M   'P 1'
#
loop_
_entity.id
_entity.type
_entity.pdbx_description
1 polymer ?
#
loop_
_entity_poly.entity_id
_entity_poly.type
_entity_poly.pdbx_seq_one_letter_code
_entity_poly.pdbx_strand_id
1 'polypeptide(L)' 'GFNWRVKRMCGLMADATKEQVIADVKQADKARKKYCEYYTGKTYGDSRSFDLTINTEKLGVEKAIQLVLAAAENI' A
#
# COMPACT_ATOMS: atom_id res chain seq x y z
N GLY A 1 -3.26 -7.30 0.23
CA GLY A 1 -4.72 -7.51 0.40
C GLY A 1 -5.30 -6.51 1.39
N PHE A 2 -6.61 -6.25 1.33
CA PHE A 2 -7.30 -5.38 2.29
C PHE A 2 -7.23 -5.93 3.73
N ASN A 3 -7.58 -7.20 3.92
CA ASN A 3 -7.58 -7.85 5.24
C ASN A 3 -6.19 -7.90 5.89
N TRP A 4 -5.15 -8.20 5.10
CA TRP A 4 -3.77 -8.18 5.59
C TRP A 4 -3.36 -6.80 6.11
N ARG A 5 -3.72 -5.73 5.38
CA ARG A 5 -3.43 -4.35 5.80
C ARG A 5 -4.17 -3.98 7.07
N VAL A 6 -5.46 -4.33 7.17
CA VAL A 6 -6.25 -4.10 8.39
C VAL A 6 -5.62 -4.82 9.59
N LYS A 7 -5.27 -6.11 9.46
CA LYS A 7 -4.62 -6.87 10.53
C LYS A 7 -3.30 -6.22 10.97
N ARG A 8 -2.47 -5.79 10.02
CA ARG A 8 -1.20 -5.11 10.30
C ARG A 8 -1.44 -3.77 11.02
N MET A 9 -2.40 -2.97 10.57
CA MET A 9 -2.68 -1.67 11.16
C MET A 9 -3.28 -1.77 12.57
N CYS A 10 -4.14 -2.76 12.83
CA CYS A 10 -4.60 -3.05 14.19
C CYS A 10 -3.43 -3.33 15.16
N GLY A 11 -2.36 -3.99 14.70
CA GLY A 11 -1.17 -4.22 15.51
C GLY A 11 -0.29 -2.99 15.74
N LEU A 12 -0.44 -1.94 14.92
CA LEU A 12 0.35 -0.70 15.02
C LEU A 12 -0.42 0.44 15.69
N MET A 13 -1.74 0.36 15.74
CA MET A 13 -2.63 1.37 16.31
C MET A 13 -3.27 0.81 17.59
N ALA A 14 -2.51 0.83 18.69
CA ALA A 14 -2.93 0.23 19.97
C ALA A 14 -4.24 0.81 20.53
N ASP A 15 -4.51 2.09 20.26
CA ASP A 15 -5.66 2.81 20.80
C ASP A 15 -6.89 2.80 19.86
N ALA A 16 -6.79 2.18 18.69
CA ALA A 16 -7.85 2.18 17.68
C ALA A 16 -8.66 0.88 17.70
N THR A 17 -9.99 1.00 17.60
CA THR A 17 -10.86 -0.17 17.39
C THR A 17 -10.64 -0.75 15.99
N LYS A 18 -10.94 -2.04 15.82
CA LYS A 18 -10.85 -2.71 14.51
C LYS A 18 -11.72 -2.01 13.47
N GLU A 19 -12.90 -1.55 13.86
CA GLU A 19 -13.86 -0.85 13.02
C GLU A 19 -13.29 0.50 12.55
N GLN A 20 -12.64 1.24 13.46
CA GLN A 20 -11.95 2.47 13.12
C GLN A 20 -10.82 2.21 12.11
N VAL A 21 -9.97 1.21 12.35
CA VAL A 21 -8.89 0.84 11.43
C VAL A 21 -9.43 0.46 10.04
N ILE A 22 -10.53 -0.28 9.96
CA ILE A 22 -11.19 -0.63 8.69
C ILE A 22 -11.65 0.64 7.97
N ALA A 23 -12.27 1.59 8.68
CA ALA A 23 -12.71 2.85 8.11
C ALA A 23 -11.54 3.69 7.61
N ASP A 24 -10.47 3.81 8.40
CA ASP A 24 -9.27 4.58 8.08
C ASP A 24 -8.56 4.03 6.86
N VAL A 25 -8.40 2.70 6.76
CA VAL A 25 -7.79 2.06 5.57
C VAL A 25 -8.61 2.34 4.32
N LYS A 26 -9.95 2.25 4.39
CA LYS A 26 -10.83 2.58 3.25
C LYS A 26 -10.74 4.06 2.87
N GLN A 27 -10.71 4.95 3.86
CA GLN A 27 -10.61 6.40 3.64
C GLN A 27 -9.28 6.76 2.99
N ALA A 28 -8.18 6.19 3.47
CA ALA A 28 -6.85 6.37 2.90
C ALA A 28 -6.77 5.89 1.44
N ASP A 29 -7.33 4.70 1.14
CA ASP A 29 -7.36 4.19 -0.24
C ASP A 29 -8.16 5.10 -1.17
N LYS A 30 -9.32 5.59 -0.71
CA LYS A 30 -10.15 6.54 -1.47
C LYS A 30 -9.43 7.86 -1.71
N ALA A 31 -8.77 8.39 -0.68
CA ALA A 31 -8.03 9.65 -0.76
C ALA A 31 -6.85 9.56 -1.74
N ARG A 32 -6.05 8.48 -1.66
CA ARG A 32 -4.91 8.23 -2.58
C ARG A 32 -5.36 8.09 -4.02
N LYS A 33 -6.44 7.33 -4.25
CA LYS A 33 -7.03 7.19 -5.59
C LYS A 33 -7.43 8.54 -6.17
N LYS A 34 -8.24 9.32 -5.43
CA LYS A 34 -8.71 10.63 -5.86
C LYS A 34 -7.56 11.59 -6.15
N TYR A 35 -6.55 11.61 -5.27
CA TYR A 35 -5.39 12.48 -5.42
C TYR A 35 -4.58 12.12 -6.67
N CYS A 36 -4.21 10.85 -6.84
CA CYS A 36 -3.43 10.39 -7.99
C CYS A 36 -4.16 10.66 -9.31
N GLU A 37 -5.43 10.27 -9.41
CA GLU A 37 -6.21 10.44 -10.64
C GLU A 37 -6.39 11.91 -11.00
N TYR A 38 -6.62 12.78 -10.01
CA TYR A 38 -6.78 14.22 -10.24
C TYR A 38 -5.51 14.88 -10.76
N TYR A 39 -4.34 14.56 -10.19
CA TYR A 39 -3.08 15.25 -10.53
C TYR A 39 -2.29 14.60 -11.66
N THR A 40 -2.36 13.29 -11.85
CA THR A 40 -1.55 12.59 -12.86
C THR A 40 -2.36 12.14 -14.06
N GLY A 41 -3.70 12.14 -13.98
CA GLY A 41 -4.58 11.54 -14.99
C GLY A 41 -4.39 10.03 -15.16
N LYS A 42 -3.62 9.37 -14.28
CA LYS A 42 -3.34 7.94 -14.33
C LYS A 42 -4.23 7.20 -13.33
N THR A 43 -4.63 5.99 -13.70
CA THR A 43 -5.37 5.09 -12.80
C THR A 43 -4.50 4.69 -11.61
N TYR A 44 -4.96 5.01 -10.40
CA TYR A 44 -4.24 4.65 -9.19
C TYR A 44 -4.12 3.12 -9.05
N GLY A 45 -2.89 2.63 -8.89
CA GLY A 45 -2.59 1.19 -8.74
C GLY A 45 -2.46 0.43 -10.07
N ASP A 46 -2.52 1.10 -11.22
CA ASP A 46 -2.17 0.48 -12.50
C ASP A 46 -0.67 0.19 -12.55
N SER A 47 -0.29 -1.08 -12.71
CA SER A 47 1.12 -1.49 -12.71
C SER A 47 1.92 -0.85 -13.83
N ARG A 48 1.30 -0.43 -14.94
CA ARG A 48 1.96 0.29 -16.05
C ARG A 48 2.39 1.70 -15.67
N SER A 49 1.91 2.23 -14.55
CA SER A 49 2.26 3.55 -14.05
C SER A 49 3.49 3.55 -13.13
N PHE A 50 4.07 2.39 -12.86
CA PHE A 50 5.21 2.20 -11.95
C PHE A 50 6.24 1.26 -12.57
N ASP A 51 7.52 1.48 -12.31
CA ASP A 51 8.59 0.57 -12.76
C ASP A 51 8.58 -0.74 -11.97
N LEU A 52 8.12 -0.69 -10.71
CA LEU A 52 8.06 -1.85 -9.81
C LEU A 52 6.79 -1.83 -8.96
N THR A 53 6.07 -2.96 -8.94
CA THR A 53 4.92 -3.20 -8.06
C THR A 53 5.09 -4.50 -7.29
N ILE A 54 4.87 -4.46 -5.97
CA ILE A 54 5.18 -5.58 -5.07
C ILE A 54 3.98 -5.92 -4.20
N ASN A 55 3.66 -7.22 -4.10
CA ASN A 55 2.64 -7.71 -3.19
C ASN A 55 3.24 -8.12 -1.83
N THR A 56 3.26 -7.17 -0.90
CA THR A 56 3.82 -7.38 0.45
C THR A 56 3.03 -8.35 1.33
N GLU A 57 1.76 -8.62 1.00
CA GLU A 57 0.97 -9.63 1.72
C GLU A 57 1.50 -11.05 1.49
N LYS A 58 2.00 -11.33 0.28
CA LYS A 58 2.57 -12.65 -0.06
C LYS A 58 4.06 -12.75 0.29
N LEU A 59 4.80 -11.67 0.09
CA LEU A 59 6.25 -11.66 0.19
C LEU A 59 6.76 -11.33 1.59
N GLY A 60 5.95 -10.66 2.41
CA GLY A 60 6.44 -10.01 3.63
C GLY A 60 7.18 -8.70 3.34
N VAL A 61 7.50 -7.95 4.40
CA VAL A 61 8.12 -6.62 4.27
C VAL A 61 9.61 -6.76 3.97
N GLU A 62 10.29 -7.70 4.61
CA GLU A 62 11.72 -7.95 4.48
C GLU A 62 12.10 -8.33 3.04
N LYS A 63 11.32 -9.23 2.43
CA LYS A 63 11.56 -9.62 1.03
C LYS A 63 11.23 -8.48 0.07
N ALA A 64 10.20 -7.70 0.35
CA ALA A 64 9.88 -6.51 -0.45
C ALA A 64 11.02 -5.49 -0.43
N ILE A 65 11.65 -5.26 0.73
CA ILE A 65 12.82 -4.38 0.86
C ILE A 65 13.97 -4.89 -0.01
N GLN A 66 14.30 -6.19 0.06
CA GLN A 66 15.36 -6.78 -0.77
C GLN A 66 15.10 -6.59 -2.27
N LEU A 67 13.85 -6.75 -2.72
CA LEU A 67 13.48 -6.57 -4.12
C LEU A 67 13.61 -5.10 -4.57
N VAL A 68 13.22 -4.15 -3.71
CA VAL A 68 13.38 -2.72 -4.01
C VAL A 68 14.85 -2.34 -4.10
N LEU A 69 15.68 -2.80 -3.16
CA LEU A 69 17.12 -2.54 -3.17
C LEU A 69 17.80 -3.11 -4.43
N ALA A 70 17.49 -4.36 -4.79
CA ALA A 70 18.02 -4.99 -5.98
C ALA A 70 17.57 -4.29 -7.28
N ALA A 71 16.33 -3.79 -7.32
CA ALA A 71 15.85 -3.02 -8.47
C ALA A 71 16.53 -1.65 -8.58
N ALA A 72 16.91 -1.04 -7.46
CA ALA A 72 17.56 0.27 -7.40
C ALA A 72 19.08 0.22 -7.65
N GLU A 73 19.73 -0.94 -7.52
CA GLU A 73 21.20 -1.08 -7.67
C GLU A 73 21.76 -0.60 -9.02
N ASN A 74 20.93 -0.47 -10.05
CA ASN A 74 21.36 -0.11 -11.41
C ASN A 74 20.53 1.01 -12.04
N ILE A 75 19.90 1.85 -11.21
CA ILE A 75 19.23 3.09 -11.64
C ILE A 75 20.20 4.26 -11.43
#